data_AF-A0A351R3F9-F1
#
_entry.id   AF-A0A351R3F9-F1
#
_cell.length_a   1.000
_cell.length_b   1.000
_cell.length_c   1.000
_cell.angle_alpha   90.00
_cell.angle_beta   90.00
_cell.angle_gamma   90.00
#
_symmetry.space_group_name_H-M   'P 1'
#
loop_
_entity.id
_entity.type
_entity.pdbx_description
1 polymer ?
#
loop_
_entity_poly.entity_id
_entity_poly.type
_entity_poly.pdbx_seq_one_letter_code
_entity_poly.pdbx_strand_id
1 'polypeptide(L)'
;NLIDELSGIADVETKEFEVTNSNGQNLGGTNYRVYINGQTLVDGNDYRTLKCTSSKYLNNQMDAEGMYAITWEDTGMEFNAKGASANGSLKALFMIRDGNNNENMKGTVSAADLSSITIKIPDTKVNELSLANKGRIMVNNKFYYYDGWTAKVGENGVNSVTFKLAPESQMADQAEADRVKGDGQSNYLTTGSSMDAMGIPYYQNQINEFLRNFTQAFNDIEKQGVTLDGDKMGAFFVGTSPTGNTFDADSWDAKVQAAKKDGWTTDIELSSDGDSYYQFTATTLAVNSKSLKDSNYFATSTQITQGEAKYDTVEDLLKLQKDVRMFRGDSAETFLETLISDVTVDVNKTTTSSNNYSNLSTAIATQRTSVSGVDEDEEAMNLIKFQNAYNLASKMISVMSEMYDKLINETGVV
;
A
#
# COMPACT_ATOMS: atom_id res chain seq x y z
N ASN A 1 -0.74 8.58 29.60
CA ASN A 1 0.30 9.04 28.66
C ASN A 1 0.87 7.94 27.79
N LEU A 2 1.64 6.95 28.28
CA LEU A 2 2.24 5.94 27.39
C LEU A 2 1.23 5.16 26.53
N ILE A 3 0.09 4.78 27.11
CA ILE A 3 -0.99 4.10 26.37
C ILE A 3 -1.65 5.04 25.36
N ASP A 4 -1.82 6.33 25.72
CA ASP A 4 -2.37 7.33 24.82
C ASP A 4 -1.43 7.56 23.62
N GLU A 5 -0.13 7.68 23.86
CA GLU A 5 0.89 7.79 22.80
C GLU A 5 0.88 6.56 21.89
N LEU A 6 0.82 5.35 22.47
CA LEU A 6 0.73 4.10 21.71
C LEU A 6 -0.55 4.05 20.86
N SER A 7 -1.69 4.53 21.38
CA SER A 7 -2.97 4.60 20.66
C SER A 7 -2.94 5.57 19.48
N GLY A 8 -2.03 6.55 19.47
CA GLY A 8 -1.77 7.40 18.31
C GLY A 8 -1.06 6.65 17.18
N ILE A 9 -0.35 5.56 17.49
CA ILE A 9 0.46 4.78 16.54
C ILE A 9 -0.33 3.61 15.97
N ALA A 10 -0.99 2.82 16.82
CA ALA A 10 -1.71 1.60 16.46
C ALA A 10 -3.04 1.50 17.21
N ASP A 11 -3.90 0.57 16.78
CA ASP A 11 -5.13 0.27 17.52
C ASP A 11 -4.78 -0.39 18.86
N VAL A 12 -5.23 0.19 19.97
CA VAL A 12 -4.90 -0.26 21.32
C VAL A 12 -6.17 -0.61 22.08
N GLU A 13 -6.20 -1.80 22.67
CA GLU A 13 -7.24 -2.24 23.59
C GLU A 13 -6.59 -2.59 24.94
N THR A 14 -7.19 -2.14 26.04
CA THR A 14 -6.68 -2.41 27.40
C THR A 14 -7.74 -3.16 28.19
N LYS A 15 -7.35 -4.23 28.88
CA LYS A 15 -8.26 -5.03 29.71
C LYS A 15 -7.63 -5.30 31.08
N GLU A 16 -8.46 -5.26 32.11
CA GLU A 16 -8.11 -5.71 33.45
C GLU A 16 -8.79 -7.05 33.73
N PHE A 17 -8.01 -8.02 34.19
CA PHE A 17 -8.48 -9.34 34.57
C PHE A 17 -8.28 -9.56 36.06
N GLU A 18 -9.31 -10.02 36.76
CA GLU A 18 -9.17 -10.36 38.18
C GLU A 18 -8.17 -11.50 38.37
N VAL A 19 -7.24 -11.33 39.30
CA VAL A 19 -6.28 -12.37 39.66
C VAL A 19 -6.98 -13.36 40.58
N THR A 20 -7.15 -14.60 40.12
CA THR A 20 -7.78 -15.67 40.88
C THR A 20 -6.74 -16.70 41.34
N ASN A 21 -6.95 -17.29 42.52
CA ASN A 21 -6.16 -18.44 42.95
C ASN A 21 -6.60 -19.73 42.22
N SER A 22 -5.89 -20.85 42.44
CA SER A 22 -6.21 -22.15 41.85
C SER A 22 -7.61 -22.70 42.20
N ASN A 23 -8.30 -22.08 43.17
CA ASN A 23 -9.67 -22.42 43.59
C ASN A 23 -10.71 -21.42 43.05
N GLY A 24 -10.33 -20.50 42.16
CA GLY A 24 -11.22 -19.51 41.54
C GLY A 24 -11.60 -18.34 42.46
N GLN A 25 -10.96 -18.18 43.62
CA GLN A 25 -11.22 -17.05 44.51
C GLN A 25 -10.39 -15.84 44.07
N ASN A 26 -11.04 -14.68 43.93
CA ASN A 26 -10.39 -13.42 43.62
C ASN A 26 -9.44 -13.00 44.76
N LEU A 27 -8.17 -12.76 44.40
CA LEU A 27 -7.09 -12.38 45.32
C LEU A 27 -7.04 -10.86 45.61
N GLY A 28 -8.00 -10.10 45.10
CA GLY A 28 -8.14 -8.65 45.32
C GLY A 28 -7.25 -7.79 44.44
N GLY A 29 -6.60 -8.36 43.42
CA GLY A 29 -5.77 -7.64 42.45
C GLY A 29 -6.26 -7.85 41.02
N THR A 30 -5.97 -6.89 40.14
CA THR A 30 -6.20 -7.01 38.70
C THR A 30 -4.87 -7.11 37.96
N ASN A 31 -4.85 -7.92 36.91
CA ASN A 31 -3.76 -7.98 35.95
C ASN A 31 -4.13 -7.16 34.71
N TYR A 32 -3.26 -6.21 34.35
CA TYR A 32 -3.46 -5.29 33.26
C TYR A 32 -2.85 -5.84 31.97
N ARG A 33 -3.67 -5.91 30.91
CA ARG A 33 -3.24 -6.36 29.58
C ARG A 33 -3.45 -5.27 28.54
N VAL A 34 -2.44 -5.13 27.69
CA VAL A 34 -2.47 -4.22 26.54
C VAL A 34 -2.39 -5.05 25.28
N TYR A 35 -3.35 -4.85 24.39
CA TYR A 35 -3.40 -5.45 23.07
C TYR A 35 -3.15 -4.38 22.02
N ILE A 36 -2.35 -4.71 21.00
CA ILE A 36 -2.17 -3.90 19.81
C ILE A 36 -2.68 -4.66 18.59
N ASN A 37 -3.58 -4.05 17.80
CA ASN A 37 -4.24 -4.67 16.65
C ASN A 37 -4.77 -6.10 16.97
N GLY A 38 -5.34 -6.29 18.17
CA GLY A 38 -5.89 -7.56 18.64
C GLY A 38 -4.90 -8.60 19.17
N GLN A 39 -3.60 -8.27 19.26
CA GLN A 39 -2.57 -9.18 19.77
C GLN A 39 -1.95 -8.62 21.06
N THR A 40 -1.68 -9.50 22.04
CA THR A 40 -1.10 -9.09 23.32
C THR A 40 0.29 -8.48 23.11
N LEU A 41 0.46 -7.24 23.59
CA LEU A 41 1.75 -6.55 23.67
C LEU A 41 2.33 -6.63 25.08
N VAL A 42 1.49 -6.41 26.10
CA VAL A 42 1.86 -6.43 27.52
C VAL A 42 0.84 -7.28 28.28
N ASP A 43 1.33 -8.19 29.11
CA ASP A 43 0.54 -8.98 30.07
C ASP A 43 1.20 -8.89 31.45
N GLY A 44 0.70 -7.99 32.30
CA GLY A 44 1.30 -7.71 33.59
C GLY A 44 2.73 -7.20 33.47
N ASN A 45 3.70 -8.05 33.84
CA ASN A 45 5.13 -7.73 33.77
C ASN A 45 5.80 -8.25 32.49
N ASP A 46 5.12 -9.10 31.72
CA ASP A 46 5.64 -9.65 30.48
C ASP A 46 5.28 -8.74 29.30
N TYR A 47 6.21 -8.59 28.37
CA TYR A 47 5.99 -7.79 27.17
C TYR A 47 6.60 -8.46 25.93
N ARG A 48 6.05 -8.12 24.77
CA ARG A 48 6.52 -8.56 23.47
C ARG A 48 7.07 -7.36 22.69
N THR A 49 8.03 -7.60 21.81
CA THR A 49 8.67 -6.55 21.01
C THR A 49 8.41 -6.77 19.53
N LEU A 50 8.44 -5.65 18.80
CA LEU A 50 8.35 -5.62 17.34
C LEU A 50 9.73 -5.24 16.78
N LYS A 51 10.08 -5.81 15.63
CA LYS A 51 11.28 -5.46 14.89
C LYS A 51 10.97 -5.20 13.42
N CYS A 52 11.74 -4.29 12.83
CA CYS A 52 11.70 -4.04 11.39
C CYS A 52 12.53 -5.11 10.66
N THR A 53 11.94 -5.80 9.71
CA THR A 53 12.60 -6.79 8.86
C THR A 53 12.49 -6.36 7.41
N SER A 54 13.60 -6.40 6.68
CA SER A 54 13.62 -6.09 5.26
C SER A 54 13.06 -7.27 4.45
N SER A 55 12.11 -7.00 3.55
CA SER A 55 11.59 -8.01 2.61
C SER A 55 12.47 -8.10 1.36
N LYS A 56 12.81 -9.32 0.96
CA LYS A 56 13.49 -9.58 -0.32
C LYS A 56 12.52 -9.57 -1.52
N TYR A 57 11.24 -9.79 -1.25
CA TYR A 57 10.22 -9.97 -2.28
C TYR A 57 9.24 -8.79 -2.31
N LEU A 58 8.92 -8.35 -3.52
CA LEU A 58 8.07 -7.20 -3.81
C LEU A 58 6.59 -7.56 -3.77
N ASN A 59 5.73 -6.61 -3.40
CA ASN A 59 4.28 -6.74 -3.48
C ASN A 59 3.73 -6.13 -4.77
N ASN A 60 4.28 -4.99 -5.18
CA ASN A 60 3.90 -4.27 -6.39
C ASN A 60 5.09 -4.16 -7.35
N GLN A 61 4.82 -3.89 -8.63
CA GLN A 61 5.84 -3.84 -9.69
C GLN A 61 7.00 -2.87 -9.38
N MET A 62 6.66 -1.72 -8.80
CA MET A 62 7.58 -0.61 -8.57
C MET A 62 8.01 -0.47 -7.10
N ASP A 63 7.72 -1.48 -6.27
CA ASP A 63 8.23 -1.50 -4.89
C ASP A 63 9.77 -1.51 -4.91
N ALA A 64 10.37 -0.79 -3.97
CA ALA A 64 11.82 -0.83 -3.79
C ALA A 64 12.23 -2.16 -3.16
N GLU A 65 13.39 -2.69 -3.57
CA GLU A 65 13.98 -3.83 -2.89
C GLU A 65 14.30 -3.47 -1.44
N GLY A 66 14.04 -4.41 -0.53
CA GLY A 66 14.40 -4.26 0.87
C GLY A 66 13.43 -3.42 1.72
N MET A 67 12.22 -3.13 1.22
CA MET A 67 11.18 -2.44 2.00
C MET A 67 10.93 -3.13 3.35
N TYR A 68 10.74 -2.32 4.39
CA TYR A 68 10.53 -2.82 5.74
C TYR A 68 9.13 -3.38 5.94
N ALA A 69 9.05 -4.58 6.49
CA ALA A 69 7.90 -5.12 7.19
C ALA A 69 8.15 -5.02 8.71
N ILE A 70 7.08 -5.12 9.48
CA ILE A 70 7.15 -5.19 10.94
C ILE A 70 6.82 -6.62 11.32
N THR A 71 7.65 -7.23 12.17
CA THR A 71 7.43 -8.59 12.66
C THR A 71 7.53 -8.62 14.17
N TRP A 72 6.87 -9.59 14.78
CA TRP A 72 7.09 -9.91 16.18
C TRP A 72 8.47 -10.53 16.37
N GLU A 73 9.22 -10.06 17.36
CA GLU A 73 10.59 -10.50 17.58
C GLU A 73 10.68 -11.97 18.01
N ASP A 74 9.70 -12.42 18.80
CA ASP A 74 9.61 -13.76 19.38
C ASP A 74 9.21 -14.85 18.38
N THR A 75 8.26 -14.55 17.49
CA THR A 75 7.66 -15.52 16.56
C THR A 75 8.10 -15.32 15.11
N GLY A 76 8.63 -14.15 14.77
CA GLY A 76 8.94 -13.77 13.39
C GLY A 76 7.71 -13.53 12.51
N MET A 77 6.50 -13.65 13.04
CA MET A 77 5.26 -13.42 12.28
C MET A 77 5.09 -11.95 11.93
N GLU A 78 4.61 -11.66 10.71
CA GLU A 78 4.32 -10.29 10.26
C GLU A 78 3.23 -9.66 11.14
N PHE A 79 3.49 -8.44 11.62
CA PHE A 79 2.54 -7.66 12.41
C PHE A 79 1.45 -7.11 11.49
N ASN A 80 0.19 -7.32 11.87
CA ASN A 80 -0.96 -6.93 11.06
C ASN A 80 -1.26 -5.42 11.15
N ALA A 81 -0.36 -4.59 10.63
CA ALA A 81 -0.52 -3.13 10.58
C ALA A 81 -1.50 -2.65 9.49
N LYS A 82 -1.82 -3.52 8.53
CA LYS A 82 -2.62 -3.21 7.33
C LYS A 82 -4.06 -3.72 7.41
N GLY A 83 -4.39 -4.47 8.46
CA GLY A 83 -5.69 -5.11 8.61
C GLY A 83 -6.85 -4.10 8.60
N ALA A 84 -8.04 -4.58 8.22
CA ALA A 84 -9.25 -3.75 8.18
C ALA A 84 -9.53 -3.07 9.54
N SER A 85 -9.29 -3.77 10.65
CA SER A 85 -9.46 -3.28 12.02
C SER A 85 -8.29 -2.47 12.57
N ALA A 86 -7.13 -2.44 11.90
CA ALA A 86 -5.99 -1.64 12.36
C ALA A 86 -6.33 -0.14 12.24
N ASN A 87 -5.72 0.70 13.09
CA ASN A 87 -5.89 2.15 13.11
C ASN A 87 -4.54 2.82 13.46
N GLY A 88 -4.54 4.15 13.56
CA GLY A 88 -3.38 4.93 13.99
C GLY A 88 -2.45 5.36 12.86
N SER A 89 -1.41 6.13 13.21
CA SER A 89 -0.46 6.69 12.24
C SER A 89 0.32 5.62 11.48
N LEU A 90 0.54 4.45 12.09
CA LEU A 90 1.23 3.34 11.43
C LEU A 90 0.43 2.80 10.24
N LYS A 91 -0.89 2.60 10.40
CA LYS A 91 -1.75 2.20 9.29
C LYS A 91 -1.76 3.25 8.19
N ALA A 92 -1.83 4.53 8.54
CA ALA A 92 -1.79 5.62 7.56
C ALA A 92 -0.51 5.60 6.71
N LEU A 93 0.65 5.35 7.34
CA LEU A 93 1.92 5.18 6.62
C LEU A 93 1.88 4.01 5.64
N PHE A 94 1.36 2.86 6.06
CA PHE A 94 1.17 1.73 5.13
C PHE A 94 0.18 2.05 4.03
N MET A 95 -0.95 2.72 4.30
CA MET A 95 -1.93 3.11 3.28
C MET A 95 -1.31 3.98 2.19
N ILE A 96 -0.44 4.93 2.54
CA ILE A 96 0.29 5.73 1.54
C ILE A 96 1.31 4.87 0.81
N ARG A 97 2.09 4.08 1.53
CA ARG A 97 3.23 3.33 0.97
C ARG A 97 2.83 2.15 0.09
N ASP A 98 1.78 1.43 0.47
CA ASP A 98 1.36 0.16 -0.13
C ASP A 98 -0.05 0.26 -0.76
N GLY A 99 -0.72 1.42 -0.69
CA GLY A 99 -2.08 1.62 -1.20
C GLY A 99 -2.17 1.44 -2.71
N ASN A 100 -3.01 0.49 -3.13
CA ASN A 100 -3.17 0.10 -4.53
C ASN A 100 -4.62 0.20 -5.01
N ASN A 101 -5.48 0.92 -4.29
CA ASN A 101 -6.90 1.07 -4.61
C ASN A 101 -7.64 -0.27 -4.83
N ASN A 102 -7.21 -1.34 -4.17
CA ASN A 102 -7.66 -2.72 -4.41
C ASN A 102 -7.43 -3.26 -5.84
N GLU A 103 -6.56 -2.64 -6.62
CA GLU A 103 -6.23 -3.00 -8.01
C GLU A 103 -5.05 -3.98 -8.10
N ASN A 104 -4.63 -4.56 -6.98
CA ASN A 104 -3.69 -5.67 -7.01
C ASN A 104 -4.23 -6.84 -7.82
N MET A 105 -3.34 -7.54 -8.52
CA MET A 105 -3.72 -8.68 -9.35
C MET A 105 -4.36 -9.78 -8.50
N LYS A 106 -5.47 -10.28 -9.04
CA LYS A 106 -6.36 -11.27 -8.45
C LYS A 106 -6.73 -12.29 -9.52
N GLY A 107 -6.71 -13.56 -9.19
CA GLY A 107 -7.07 -14.62 -10.12
C GLY A 107 -7.44 -15.92 -9.42
N THR A 108 -7.94 -16.87 -10.19
CA THR A 108 -8.18 -18.23 -9.72
C THR A 108 -7.08 -19.15 -10.22
N VAL A 109 -6.54 -19.98 -9.32
CA VAL A 109 -5.50 -20.96 -9.67
C VAL A 109 -6.11 -21.98 -10.62
N SER A 110 -5.57 -22.05 -11.83
CA SER A 110 -6.00 -22.97 -12.89
C SER A 110 -5.10 -24.20 -12.99
N ALA A 111 -3.82 -24.05 -12.65
CA ALA A 111 -2.85 -25.13 -12.55
C ALA A 111 -1.77 -24.83 -11.51
N ALA A 112 -1.18 -25.88 -10.94
CA ALA A 112 -0.04 -25.78 -10.06
C ALA A 112 0.87 -26.99 -10.29
N ASP A 113 2.17 -26.73 -10.34
CA ASP A 113 3.23 -27.73 -10.41
C ASP A 113 4.18 -27.53 -9.23
N LEU A 114 5.15 -28.44 -9.06
CA LEU A 114 6.15 -28.34 -7.99
C LEU A 114 6.91 -27.00 -7.97
N SER A 115 7.07 -26.36 -9.13
CA SER A 115 7.82 -25.11 -9.29
C SER A 115 7.00 -23.99 -9.95
N SER A 116 5.68 -24.15 -10.11
CA SER A 116 4.87 -23.13 -10.79
C SER A 116 3.45 -23.03 -10.23
N ILE A 117 2.88 -21.84 -10.30
CA ILE A 117 1.45 -21.62 -10.06
C ILE A 117 0.91 -20.81 -11.22
N THR A 118 -0.12 -21.32 -11.88
CA THR A 118 -0.81 -20.64 -12.98
C THR A 118 -2.18 -20.17 -12.53
N ILE A 119 -2.49 -18.91 -12.82
CA ILE A 119 -3.80 -18.32 -12.59
C ILE A 119 -4.50 -18.00 -13.90
N LYS A 120 -5.82 -18.07 -13.86
CA LYS A 120 -6.68 -17.40 -14.83
C LYS A 120 -7.03 -16.01 -14.29
N ILE A 121 -6.93 -15.00 -15.15
CA ILE A 121 -7.36 -13.63 -14.86
C ILE A 121 -8.43 -13.20 -15.87
N PRO A 122 -9.25 -12.19 -15.55
CA PRO A 122 -10.05 -11.51 -16.55
C PRO A 122 -9.15 -10.96 -17.66
N ASP A 123 -9.65 -10.90 -18.89
CA ASP A 123 -8.93 -10.32 -20.03
C ASP A 123 -8.44 -8.91 -19.65
N THR A 124 -7.12 -8.77 -19.49
CA THR A 124 -6.45 -7.56 -19.02
C THR A 124 -5.49 -7.10 -20.11
N LYS A 125 -5.47 -5.81 -20.48
CA LYS A 125 -4.53 -5.38 -21.53
C LYS A 125 -3.09 -5.53 -21.04
N VAL A 126 -2.17 -5.83 -21.96
CA VAL A 126 -0.73 -5.97 -21.63
C VAL A 126 -0.18 -4.71 -20.96
N ASN A 127 -0.62 -3.53 -21.40
CA ASN A 127 -0.16 -2.26 -20.87
C ASN A 127 -0.71 -1.97 -19.45
N GLU A 128 -1.85 -2.57 -19.09
CA GLU A 128 -2.49 -2.48 -17.76
C GLU A 128 -1.89 -3.48 -16.75
N LEU A 129 -1.12 -4.47 -17.23
CA LEU A 129 -0.53 -5.49 -16.38
C LEU A 129 0.49 -4.87 -15.40
N SER A 130 0.27 -5.06 -14.10
CA SER A 130 1.22 -4.65 -13.06
C SER A 130 1.60 -5.85 -12.19
N LEU A 131 2.80 -6.36 -12.44
CA LEU A 131 3.42 -7.44 -11.69
C LEU A 131 4.87 -7.09 -11.42
N ALA A 132 5.45 -7.54 -10.32
CA ALA A 132 6.89 -7.47 -10.15
C ALA A 132 7.56 -8.60 -10.95
N ASN A 133 8.83 -8.44 -11.32
CA ASN A 133 9.58 -9.55 -11.94
C ASN A 133 9.78 -10.69 -10.92
N LYS A 134 10.10 -10.34 -9.67
CA LYS A 134 10.14 -11.24 -8.51
C LYS A 134 9.29 -10.68 -7.38
N GLY A 135 8.58 -11.52 -6.65
CA GLY A 135 7.64 -11.05 -5.65
C GLY A 135 7.02 -12.14 -4.81
N ARG A 136 5.96 -11.79 -4.07
CA ARG A 136 5.16 -12.74 -3.32
C ARG A 136 3.71 -12.77 -3.80
N ILE A 137 3.15 -13.97 -3.82
CA ILE A 137 1.74 -14.25 -4.08
C ILE A 137 1.15 -14.95 -2.85
N MET A 138 -0.12 -14.73 -2.60
CA MET A 138 -0.86 -15.39 -1.53
C MET A 138 -1.90 -16.30 -2.15
N VAL A 139 -1.84 -17.59 -1.84
CA VAL A 139 -2.89 -18.55 -2.19
C VAL A 139 -3.61 -18.93 -0.90
N ASN A 140 -4.90 -18.61 -0.82
CA ASN A 140 -5.70 -18.68 0.40
C ASN A 140 -5.02 -17.92 1.56
N ASN A 141 -4.29 -18.63 2.44
CA ASN A 141 -3.63 -18.06 3.62
C ASN A 141 -2.12 -18.39 3.68
N LYS A 142 -1.53 -18.87 2.58
CA LYS A 142 -0.10 -19.20 2.50
C LYS A 142 0.58 -18.33 1.44
N PHE A 143 1.72 -17.75 1.81
CA PHE A 143 2.58 -17.03 0.89
C PHE A 143 3.47 -17.99 0.09
N TYR A 144 3.61 -17.70 -1.19
CA TYR A 144 4.60 -18.27 -2.08
C TYR A 144 5.41 -17.13 -2.70
N TYR A 145 6.70 -17.36 -2.88
CA TYR A 145 7.62 -16.44 -3.52
C TYR A 145 7.89 -16.91 -4.95
N TYR A 146 8.01 -15.97 -5.87
CA TYR A 146 8.29 -16.23 -7.29
C TYR A 146 9.47 -15.41 -7.78
N ASP A 147 10.19 -15.96 -8.74
CA ASP A 147 11.28 -15.33 -9.46
C ASP A 147 11.04 -15.51 -10.97
N GLY A 148 10.38 -14.50 -11.53
CA GLY A 148 9.89 -14.50 -12.91
C GLY A 148 8.48 -15.05 -13.07
N TRP A 149 7.87 -14.67 -14.18
CA TRP A 149 6.58 -15.16 -14.61
C TRP A 149 6.46 -15.10 -16.14
N THR A 150 5.54 -15.89 -16.68
CA THR A 150 5.10 -15.80 -18.07
C THR A 150 3.60 -15.62 -18.12
N ALA A 151 3.09 -15.04 -19.19
CA ALA A 151 1.67 -14.82 -19.37
C ALA A 151 1.25 -15.19 -20.79
N LYS A 152 0.05 -15.75 -20.92
CA LYS A 152 -0.59 -15.99 -22.21
C LYS A 152 -1.46 -14.79 -22.55
N VAL A 153 -1.18 -14.22 -23.70
CA VAL A 153 -1.93 -13.12 -24.27
C VAL A 153 -2.73 -13.69 -25.42
N GLY A 154 -4.03 -13.46 -25.42
CA GLY A 154 -4.97 -13.73 -26.51
C GLY A 154 -5.44 -12.42 -27.16
N GLU A 155 -6.42 -12.48 -28.07
CA GLU A 155 -6.89 -11.33 -28.85
C GLU A 155 -7.30 -10.13 -27.98
N ASN A 156 -7.94 -10.40 -26.84
CA ASN A 156 -8.45 -9.39 -25.92
C ASN A 156 -7.45 -8.93 -24.86
N GLY A 157 -6.29 -9.59 -24.75
CA GLY A 157 -5.29 -9.31 -23.72
C GLY A 157 -4.80 -10.54 -22.98
N VAL A 158 -4.17 -10.30 -21.83
CA VAL A 158 -3.64 -11.33 -20.94
C VAL A 158 -4.79 -12.10 -20.29
N ASN A 159 -4.80 -13.42 -20.47
CA ASN A 159 -5.85 -14.30 -19.95
C ASN A 159 -5.35 -15.24 -18.84
N SER A 160 -4.03 -15.45 -18.76
CA SER A 160 -3.41 -16.29 -17.74
C SER A 160 -1.97 -15.86 -17.45
N VAL A 161 -1.55 -16.09 -16.21
CA VAL A 161 -0.20 -15.82 -15.72
C VAL A 161 0.32 -17.04 -14.99
N THR A 162 1.53 -17.48 -15.32
CA THR A 162 2.27 -18.55 -14.67
C THR A 162 3.45 -17.96 -13.90
N PHE A 163 3.39 -18.05 -12.57
CA PHE A 163 4.47 -17.66 -11.66
C PHE A 163 5.49 -18.79 -11.55
N LYS A 164 6.78 -18.47 -11.69
CA LYS A 164 7.89 -19.41 -11.48
C LYS A 164 8.31 -19.35 -10.01
N LEU A 165 8.07 -20.41 -9.24
CA LEU A 165 8.30 -20.40 -7.81
C LEU A 165 9.80 -20.33 -7.49
N ALA A 166 10.16 -19.43 -6.57
CA ALA A 166 11.49 -19.34 -6.00
C ALA A 166 11.81 -20.63 -5.22
N PRO A 167 13.09 -21.02 -5.08
CA PRO A 167 13.49 -22.28 -4.45
C PRO A 167 12.85 -22.54 -3.07
N GLU A 168 12.71 -21.51 -2.24
CA GLU A 168 12.10 -21.62 -0.91
C GLU A 168 10.57 -21.81 -0.90
N SER A 169 9.92 -21.64 -2.05
CA SER A 169 8.48 -21.79 -2.22
C SER A 169 8.10 -22.94 -3.13
N GLN A 170 9.08 -23.71 -3.62
CA GLN A 170 8.80 -24.93 -4.36
C GLN A 170 8.09 -25.94 -3.45
N MET A 171 7.14 -26.64 -4.04
CA MET A 171 6.29 -27.59 -3.34
C MET A 171 7.01 -28.92 -3.18
N ALA A 172 6.81 -29.59 -2.04
CA ALA A 172 7.53 -30.82 -1.73
C ALA A 172 7.07 -32.00 -2.60
N ASP A 173 5.78 -32.03 -2.96
CA ASP A 173 5.16 -33.13 -3.69
C ASP A 173 3.93 -32.68 -4.49
N GLN A 174 3.43 -33.58 -5.34
CA GLN A 174 2.26 -33.32 -6.18
C GLN A 174 0.99 -33.12 -5.34
N ALA A 175 0.89 -33.74 -4.15
CA ALA A 175 -0.28 -33.55 -3.30
C ALA A 175 -0.36 -32.12 -2.75
N GLU A 176 0.78 -31.46 -2.50
CA GLU A 176 0.83 -30.04 -2.20
C GLU A 176 0.39 -29.18 -3.39
N ALA A 177 0.85 -29.50 -4.61
CA ALA A 177 0.41 -28.82 -5.82
C ALA A 177 -1.10 -28.96 -6.08
N ASP A 178 -1.65 -30.15 -5.87
CA ASP A 178 -3.08 -30.41 -6.01
C ASP A 178 -3.89 -29.61 -4.97
N ARG A 179 -3.40 -29.53 -3.72
CA ARG A 179 -3.98 -28.66 -2.68
C ARG A 179 -3.94 -27.17 -3.06
N VAL A 180 -2.86 -26.70 -3.69
CA VAL A 180 -2.71 -25.31 -4.15
C VAL A 180 -3.62 -25.00 -5.32
N LYS A 181 -3.83 -25.95 -6.23
CA LYS A 181 -4.83 -25.83 -7.30
C LYS A 181 -6.25 -25.76 -6.72
N GLY A 182 -6.50 -26.55 -5.68
CA GLY A 182 -7.82 -26.70 -5.06
C GLY A 182 -8.65 -27.71 -5.84
N ASP A 183 -9.08 -28.78 -5.17
CA ASP A 183 -9.81 -29.92 -5.73
C ASP A 183 -11.16 -29.50 -6.35
N GLY A 184 -11.13 -28.99 -7.57
CA GLY A 184 -12.32 -28.56 -8.32
C GLY A 184 -12.93 -27.22 -7.91
N GLN A 185 -12.41 -26.55 -6.88
CA GLN A 185 -12.89 -25.23 -6.42
C GLN A 185 -12.00 -24.04 -6.82
N SER A 186 -10.88 -24.27 -7.51
CA SER A 186 -9.92 -23.24 -7.98
C SER A 186 -9.59 -22.19 -6.91
N ASN A 187 -8.53 -22.44 -6.13
CA ASN A 187 -8.14 -21.53 -5.06
C ASN A 187 -7.92 -20.10 -5.56
N TYR A 188 -8.15 -19.12 -4.69
CA TYR A 188 -7.94 -17.73 -5.04
C TYR A 188 -6.50 -17.33 -4.76
N LEU A 189 -5.91 -16.60 -5.71
CA LEU A 189 -4.58 -16.03 -5.61
C LEU A 189 -4.65 -14.51 -5.70
N THR A 190 -3.92 -13.86 -4.80
CA THR A 190 -3.68 -12.42 -4.86
C THR A 190 -2.19 -12.10 -4.85
N THR A 191 -1.83 -11.02 -5.54
CA THR A 191 -0.52 -10.39 -5.42
C THR A 191 -0.56 -9.33 -4.32
N GLY A 192 0.45 -9.31 -3.45
CA GLY A 192 0.48 -8.36 -2.34
C GLY A 192 -0.77 -8.35 -1.45
N SER A 193 -1.02 -7.21 -0.80
CA SER A 193 -2.22 -6.97 0.01
C SER A 193 -3.15 -6.02 -0.73
N SER A 194 -4.45 -6.32 -0.75
CA SER A 194 -5.46 -5.38 -1.26
C SER A 194 -5.64 -4.26 -0.24
N MET A 195 -5.43 -3.02 -0.65
CA MET A 195 -5.66 -1.86 0.21
C MET A 195 -6.48 -0.79 -0.50
N ASP A 196 -7.58 -0.43 0.12
CA ASP A 196 -8.53 0.59 -0.33
C ASP A 196 -7.99 2.01 -0.06
N ALA A 197 -6.89 2.34 -0.71
CA ALA A 197 -6.24 3.64 -0.65
C ALA A 197 -5.48 3.89 -1.95
N MET A 198 -5.60 5.10 -2.50
CA MET A 198 -4.77 5.57 -3.61
C MET A 198 -3.39 5.98 -3.06
N GLY A 199 -2.53 4.98 -2.87
CA GLY A 199 -1.16 5.16 -2.40
C GLY A 199 -0.15 5.27 -3.54
N ILE A 200 1.13 5.22 -3.20
CA ILE A 200 2.25 5.29 -4.15
C ILE A 200 2.12 4.20 -5.25
N PRO A 201 1.85 2.92 -4.94
CA PRO A 201 1.73 1.89 -5.97
C PRO A 201 0.60 2.15 -6.97
N TYR A 202 -0.53 2.70 -6.51
CA TYR A 202 -1.65 3.06 -7.38
C TYR A 202 -1.20 4.07 -8.45
N TYR A 203 -0.64 5.21 -8.03
CA TYR A 203 -0.20 6.24 -8.99
C TYR A 203 0.96 5.78 -9.87
N GLN A 204 1.87 4.96 -9.35
CA GLN A 204 2.92 4.35 -10.17
C GLN A 204 2.34 3.45 -11.28
N ASN A 205 1.31 2.67 -10.97
CA ASN A 205 0.61 1.85 -11.96
C ASN A 205 -0.08 2.71 -13.02
N GLN A 206 -0.81 3.76 -12.62
CA GLN A 206 -1.48 4.68 -13.57
C GLN A 206 -0.47 5.34 -14.52
N ILE A 207 0.68 5.79 -14.00
CA ILE A 207 1.76 6.39 -14.81
C ILE A 207 2.36 5.35 -15.76
N ASN A 208 2.62 4.13 -15.29
CA ASN A 208 3.18 3.07 -16.13
C ASN A 208 2.22 2.69 -17.27
N GLU A 209 0.93 2.51 -16.98
CA GLU A 209 -0.07 2.20 -18.01
C GLU A 209 -0.14 3.33 -19.05
N PHE A 210 -0.18 4.60 -18.63
CA PHE A 210 -0.16 5.74 -19.55
C PHE A 210 1.10 5.72 -20.42
N LEU A 211 2.26 5.59 -19.79
CA LEU A 211 3.55 5.60 -20.46
C LEU A 211 3.63 4.50 -21.51
N ARG A 212 3.20 3.28 -21.19
CA ARG A 212 3.20 2.14 -22.12
C ARG A 212 2.30 2.39 -23.32
N ASN A 213 1.07 2.85 -23.09
CA ASN A 213 0.14 3.14 -24.17
C ASN A 213 0.64 4.29 -25.07
N PHE A 214 1.15 5.37 -24.47
CA PHE A 214 1.66 6.51 -25.21
C PHE A 214 2.92 6.16 -26.01
N THR A 215 3.88 5.49 -25.38
CA THR A 215 5.14 5.10 -26.04
C THR A 215 4.92 4.11 -27.16
N GLN A 216 4.00 3.14 -26.97
CA GLN A 216 3.57 2.24 -28.03
C GLN A 216 2.94 3.00 -29.19
N ALA A 217 1.95 3.85 -28.94
CA ALA A 217 1.27 4.60 -29.99
C ALA A 217 2.24 5.53 -30.77
N PHE A 218 3.16 6.18 -30.07
CA PHE A 218 4.18 7.03 -30.66
C PHE A 218 5.15 6.22 -31.53
N ASN A 219 5.67 5.12 -30.99
CA ASN A 219 6.58 4.25 -31.73
C ASN A 219 5.90 3.60 -32.95
N ASP A 220 4.64 3.19 -32.84
CA ASP A 220 3.87 2.61 -33.95
C ASP A 220 3.72 3.60 -35.12
N ILE A 221 3.60 4.91 -34.82
CA ILE A 221 3.55 5.98 -35.83
C ILE A 221 4.95 6.20 -36.45
N GLU A 222 5.97 6.37 -35.61
CA GLU A 222 7.35 6.59 -36.07
C GLU A 222 7.88 5.44 -36.93
N LYS A 223 7.61 4.19 -36.55
CA LYS A 223 8.03 2.98 -37.29
C LYS A 223 7.42 2.90 -38.70
N GLN A 224 6.32 3.61 -38.96
CA GLN A 224 5.75 3.72 -40.31
C GLN A 224 6.48 4.75 -41.17
N GLY A 225 7.13 5.72 -40.53
CA GLY A 225 7.87 6.81 -41.14
C GLY A 225 9.18 6.39 -41.83
N VAL A 226 9.75 7.33 -42.57
CA VAL A 226 11.09 7.24 -43.13
C VAL A 226 11.93 8.40 -42.62
N THR A 227 13.19 8.11 -42.31
CA THR A 227 14.23 9.09 -41.97
C THR A 227 14.54 9.97 -43.17
N LEU A 228 15.26 11.09 -42.97
CA LEU A 228 15.64 11.99 -44.06
C LEU A 228 16.58 11.32 -45.08
N ASP A 229 17.32 10.29 -44.66
CA ASP A 229 18.20 9.49 -45.51
C ASP A 229 17.46 8.42 -46.32
N GLY A 230 16.15 8.25 -46.07
CA GLY A 230 15.27 7.31 -46.78
C GLY A 230 15.14 5.93 -46.14
N ASP A 231 15.85 5.69 -45.03
CA ASP A 231 15.73 4.47 -44.25
C ASP A 231 14.46 4.47 -43.41
N LYS A 232 13.94 3.28 -43.07
CA LYS A 232 12.84 3.14 -42.11
C LYS A 232 13.28 3.57 -40.71
N MET A 233 12.43 4.33 -40.04
CA MET A 233 12.67 4.70 -38.66
C MET A 233 12.33 3.53 -37.72
N GLY A 234 13.15 3.33 -36.68
CA GLY A 234 12.86 2.42 -35.58
C GLY A 234 12.09 3.09 -34.45
N ALA A 235 12.06 2.47 -33.27
CA ALA A 235 11.42 3.05 -32.10
C ALA A 235 12.07 4.39 -31.69
N PHE A 236 11.26 5.41 -31.39
CA PHE A 236 11.73 6.68 -30.82
C PHE A 236 11.91 6.56 -29.30
N PHE A 237 10.90 6.02 -28.62
CA PHE A 237 10.99 5.67 -27.20
C PHE A 237 11.52 4.26 -27.06
N VAL A 238 12.53 4.11 -26.21
CA VAL A 238 13.14 2.82 -25.87
C VAL A 238 13.15 2.67 -24.35
N GLY A 239 13.35 1.46 -23.85
CA GLY A 239 13.65 1.23 -22.45
C GLY A 239 15.13 0.94 -22.24
N THR A 240 15.66 1.31 -21.07
CA THR A 240 16.97 0.90 -20.59
C THR A 240 16.79 0.08 -19.32
N SER A 241 17.25 -1.16 -19.34
CA SER A 241 17.19 -2.03 -18.17
C SER A 241 18.12 -1.52 -17.05
N PRO A 242 17.92 -1.96 -15.80
CA PRO A 242 18.86 -1.67 -14.71
C PRO A 242 20.30 -2.12 -15.00
N THR A 243 20.49 -3.10 -15.88
CA THR A 243 21.82 -3.57 -16.32
C THR A 243 22.41 -2.75 -17.47
N GLY A 244 21.71 -1.71 -17.95
CA GLY A 244 22.14 -0.83 -19.03
C GLY A 244 21.81 -1.32 -20.44
N ASN A 245 21.01 -2.39 -20.59
CA ASN A 245 20.63 -2.90 -21.90
C ASN A 245 19.44 -2.12 -22.44
N THR A 246 19.51 -1.68 -23.70
CA THR A 246 18.39 -1.02 -24.38
C THR A 246 17.44 -2.06 -24.99
N PHE A 247 16.14 -1.79 -24.93
CA PHE A 247 15.07 -2.59 -25.53
C PHE A 247 14.02 -1.65 -26.15
N ASP A 248 13.30 -2.09 -27.18
CA ASP A 248 12.44 -1.23 -28.01
C ASP A 248 11.06 -1.85 -28.32
N ALA A 249 10.78 -3.01 -27.73
CA ALA A 249 9.60 -3.84 -27.95
C ALA A 249 9.47 -4.41 -29.37
N ASP A 250 10.50 -4.36 -30.23
CA ASP A 250 10.42 -4.92 -31.59
C ASP A 250 10.13 -6.42 -31.58
N SER A 251 10.70 -7.16 -30.62
CA SER A 251 10.44 -8.60 -30.48
C SER A 251 8.98 -8.88 -30.15
N TRP A 252 8.35 -8.01 -29.34
CA TRP A 252 6.95 -8.08 -28.99
C TRP A 252 6.05 -7.69 -30.16
N ASP A 253 6.38 -6.60 -30.86
CA ASP A 253 5.64 -6.15 -32.04
C ASP A 253 5.60 -7.23 -33.12
N ALA A 254 6.73 -7.88 -33.39
CA ALA A 254 6.79 -8.99 -34.34
C ALA A 254 5.84 -10.15 -33.95
N LYS A 255 5.78 -10.52 -32.67
CA LYS A 255 4.84 -11.55 -32.16
C LYS A 255 3.39 -11.11 -32.35
N VAL A 256 3.06 -9.87 -32.02
CA VAL A 256 1.70 -9.32 -32.16
C VAL A 256 1.28 -9.26 -33.63
N GLN A 257 2.16 -8.83 -34.53
CA GLN A 257 1.85 -8.78 -35.97
C GLN A 257 1.66 -10.18 -36.56
N ALA A 258 2.47 -11.16 -36.16
CA ALA A 258 2.29 -12.55 -36.56
C ALA A 258 0.95 -13.10 -36.05
N ALA A 259 0.61 -12.89 -34.78
CA ALA A 259 -0.66 -13.32 -34.20
C ALA A 259 -1.86 -12.68 -34.92
N LYS A 260 -1.82 -11.38 -35.21
CA LYS A 260 -2.85 -10.66 -35.97
C LYS A 260 -3.03 -11.25 -37.38
N LYS A 261 -1.93 -11.54 -38.08
CA LYS A 261 -1.95 -12.13 -39.41
C LYS A 261 -2.59 -13.53 -39.41
N ASP A 262 -2.34 -14.30 -38.36
CA ASP A 262 -2.88 -15.65 -38.17
C ASP A 262 -4.27 -15.65 -37.52
N GLY A 263 -4.89 -14.48 -37.35
CA GLY A 263 -6.23 -14.34 -36.78
C GLY A 263 -6.32 -14.75 -35.30
N TRP A 264 -5.24 -14.61 -34.54
CA TRP A 264 -5.16 -14.95 -33.12
C TRP A 264 -5.59 -16.38 -32.78
N THR A 265 -5.24 -17.34 -33.64
CA THR A 265 -5.55 -18.76 -33.44
C THR A 265 -4.82 -19.40 -32.26
N THR A 266 -3.73 -18.80 -31.80
CA THR A 266 -2.95 -19.23 -30.64
C THR A 266 -2.53 -18.05 -29.79
N ASP A 267 -2.50 -18.27 -28.48
CA ASP A 267 -2.00 -17.27 -27.54
C ASP A 267 -0.48 -17.08 -27.70
N ILE A 268 -0.04 -15.83 -27.63
CA ILE A 268 1.37 -15.47 -27.59
C ILE A 268 1.87 -15.34 -26.16
N GLU A 269 3.16 -15.56 -25.97
CA GLU A 269 3.79 -15.50 -24.65
C GLU A 269 4.48 -14.15 -24.39
N LEU A 270 4.09 -13.54 -23.28
CA LEU A 270 4.76 -12.43 -22.61
C LEU A 270 5.56 -12.97 -21.41
N SER A 271 6.75 -12.45 -21.16
CA SER A 271 7.56 -12.81 -19.98
C SER A 271 7.98 -11.58 -19.18
N SER A 272 8.27 -11.82 -17.90
CA SER A 272 8.67 -10.79 -16.94
C SER A 272 10.01 -10.09 -17.23
N ASP A 273 10.77 -10.61 -18.19
CA ASP A 273 12.08 -10.15 -18.66
C ASP A 273 12.16 -9.96 -20.19
N GLY A 274 11.05 -10.20 -20.90
CA GLY A 274 11.00 -10.17 -22.35
C GLY A 274 10.92 -8.75 -22.90
N ASP A 275 11.56 -8.53 -24.05
CA ASP A 275 11.48 -7.28 -24.83
C ASP A 275 10.03 -7.00 -25.25
N SER A 276 9.37 -6.08 -24.54
CA SER A 276 7.95 -5.75 -24.69
C SER A 276 7.64 -4.41 -24.03
N TYR A 277 6.50 -3.80 -24.40
CA TYR A 277 6.03 -2.56 -23.78
C TYR A 277 5.79 -2.71 -22.27
N TYR A 278 5.50 -3.91 -21.77
CA TYR A 278 5.36 -4.14 -20.33
C TYR A 278 6.62 -3.74 -19.52
N GLN A 279 7.82 -3.86 -20.11
CA GLN A 279 9.08 -3.45 -19.48
C GLN A 279 9.27 -1.92 -19.39
N PHE A 280 8.44 -1.16 -20.11
CA PHE A 280 8.47 0.30 -20.04
C PHE A 280 7.79 0.74 -18.75
N THR A 281 8.56 1.42 -17.91
CA THR A 281 8.16 2.00 -16.64
C THR A 281 8.73 3.41 -16.55
N ALA A 282 8.25 4.19 -15.59
CA ALA A 282 8.81 5.52 -15.32
C ALA A 282 10.33 5.52 -15.06
N THR A 283 10.91 4.38 -14.65
CA THR A 283 12.35 4.24 -14.38
C THR A 283 13.18 3.72 -15.55
N THR A 284 12.54 3.04 -16.50
CA THR A 284 13.23 2.40 -17.64
C THR A 284 13.10 3.22 -18.92
N LEU A 285 12.09 4.09 -19.04
CA LEU A 285 11.88 4.89 -20.25
C LEU A 285 13.10 5.76 -20.59
N ALA A 286 13.46 5.74 -21.87
CA ALA A 286 14.49 6.56 -22.47
C ALA A 286 14.10 6.95 -23.91
N VAL A 287 14.82 7.93 -24.47
CA VAL A 287 14.75 8.25 -25.90
C VAL A 287 15.87 7.51 -26.61
N ASN A 288 15.58 6.98 -27.80
CA ASN A 288 16.54 6.28 -28.62
C ASN A 288 17.78 7.14 -28.86
N SER A 289 18.97 6.58 -28.59
CA SER A 289 20.24 7.29 -28.74
C SER A 289 20.50 7.80 -30.15
N LYS A 290 19.92 7.16 -31.19
CA LYS A 290 19.97 7.65 -32.58
C LYS A 290 19.21 8.98 -32.71
N SER A 291 17.96 9.02 -32.24
CA SER A 291 17.12 10.23 -32.25
C SER A 291 17.72 11.38 -31.43
N LEU A 292 18.45 11.08 -30.35
CA LEU A 292 19.13 12.10 -29.54
C LEU A 292 20.36 12.70 -30.21
N LYS A 293 21.06 11.93 -31.03
CA LYS A 293 22.33 12.34 -31.64
C LYS A 293 22.16 12.91 -33.04
N ASP A 294 21.11 12.50 -33.74
CA ASP A 294 20.86 12.85 -35.12
C ASP A 294 19.41 13.28 -35.33
N SER A 295 19.22 14.54 -35.67
CA SER A 295 17.91 15.09 -36.00
C SER A 295 17.33 14.53 -37.30
N ASN A 296 18.16 14.01 -38.20
CA ASN A 296 17.73 13.43 -39.48
C ASN A 296 17.10 12.04 -39.32
N TYR A 297 17.32 11.41 -38.16
CA TYR A 297 16.74 10.11 -37.84
C TYR A 297 15.23 10.20 -37.49
N PHE A 298 14.74 11.37 -37.08
CA PHE A 298 13.33 11.56 -36.74
C PHE A 298 12.45 11.59 -38.00
N ALA A 299 11.41 10.76 -38.05
CA ALA A 299 10.59 10.63 -39.25
C ALA A 299 9.46 11.66 -39.25
N THR A 300 9.55 12.62 -40.16
CA THR A 300 8.46 13.60 -40.35
C THR A 300 7.40 13.09 -41.31
N SER A 301 7.70 12.07 -42.13
CA SER A 301 6.78 11.58 -43.14
C SER A 301 6.90 10.09 -43.40
N THR A 302 5.88 9.51 -44.04
CA THR A 302 5.88 8.09 -44.45
C THR A 302 6.69 7.80 -45.71
N GLN A 303 7.07 8.82 -46.47
CA GLN A 303 7.80 8.69 -47.75
C GLN A 303 8.56 9.97 -48.10
N ILE A 304 9.76 9.84 -48.66
CA ILE A 304 10.49 10.98 -49.23
C ILE A 304 9.96 11.27 -50.63
N THR A 305 9.40 12.46 -50.83
CA THR A 305 8.96 12.94 -52.15
C THR A 305 9.86 14.06 -52.65
N GLN A 306 10.16 14.08 -53.95
CA GLN A 306 10.76 15.24 -54.61
C GLN A 306 9.65 16.28 -54.86
N GLY A 307 9.36 17.13 -53.87
CA GLY A 307 8.24 18.09 -53.92
C GLY A 307 8.07 18.88 -52.62
N GLU A 308 6.85 19.34 -52.33
CA GLU A 308 6.53 19.97 -51.04
C GLU A 308 6.87 19.04 -49.87
N ALA A 309 7.34 19.61 -48.76
CA ALA A 309 7.69 18.85 -47.57
C ALA A 309 6.44 18.18 -47.00
N LYS A 310 6.41 16.84 -47.03
CA LYS A 310 5.36 16.04 -46.39
C LYS A 310 5.65 15.95 -44.89
N TYR A 311 4.62 16.06 -44.06
CA TYR A 311 4.72 16.01 -42.61
C TYR A 311 3.59 15.17 -41.96
N ASP A 312 3.07 14.18 -42.70
CA ASP A 312 1.92 13.36 -42.28
C ASP A 312 2.17 12.61 -40.97
N THR A 313 3.37 12.09 -40.75
CA THR A 313 3.74 11.46 -39.47
C THR A 313 3.60 12.44 -38.31
N VAL A 314 3.99 13.70 -38.49
CA VAL A 314 3.87 14.74 -37.44
C VAL A 314 2.40 15.08 -37.15
N GLU A 315 1.54 15.10 -38.17
CA GLU A 315 0.09 15.29 -37.96
C GLU A 315 -0.51 14.14 -37.13
N ASP A 316 -0.08 12.90 -37.37
CA ASP A 316 -0.54 11.74 -36.60
C ASP A 316 0.00 11.75 -35.17
N LEU A 317 1.25 12.17 -34.96
CA LEU A 317 1.80 12.37 -33.62
C LEU A 317 1.05 13.46 -32.84
N LEU A 318 0.66 14.57 -33.50
CA LEU A 318 -0.12 15.63 -32.87
C LEU A 318 -1.47 15.12 -32.35
N LYS A 319 -2.12 14.21 -33.09
CA LYS A 319 -3.39 13.58 -32.68
C LYS A 319 -3.27 12.77 -31.38
N LEU A 320 -2.08 12.26 -31.04
CA LEU A 320 -1.86 11.54 -29.77
C LEU A 320 -2.17 12.41 -28.54
N GLN A 321 -2.03 13.73 -28.64
CA GLN A 321 -2.28 14.63 -27.52
C GLN A 321 -3.77 14.63 -27.10
N LYS A 322 -4.68 14.78 -28.07
CA LYS A 322 -6.10 15.09 -27.82
C LYS A 322 -7.11 14.16 -28.49
N ASP A 323 -6.75 13.57 -29.62
CA ASP A 323 -7.73 12.92 -30.50
C ASP A 323 -7.73 11.40 -30.31
N VAL A 324 -6.57 10.80 -30.06
CA VAL A 324 -6.45 9.36 -29.82
C VAL A 324 -6.86 9.02 -28.38
N ARG A 325 -7.78 8.06 -28.23
CA ARG A 325 -8.20 7.51 -26.94
C ARG A 325 -7.34 6.32 -26.58
N MET A 326 -6.39 6.52 -25.68
CA MET A 326 -5.34 5.54 -25.35
C MET A 326 -5.33 5.11 -23.89
N PHE A 327 -6.02 5.83 -23.00
CA PHE A 327 -6.01 5.53 -21.57
C PHE A 327 -7.41 5.69 -20.98
N ARG A 328 -7.99 4.61 -20.43
CA ARG A 328 -9.35 4.59 -19.84
C ARG A 328 -10.46 5.23 -20.71
N GLY A 329 -10.27 5.25 -22.03
CA GLY A 329 -11.20 5.88 -22.96
C GLY A 329 -11.01 7.39 -23.17
N ASP A 330 -9.95 7.97 -22.59
CA ASP A 330 -9.56 9.38 -22.66
C ASP A 330 -8.28 9.62 -23.48
N SER A 331 -8.04 10.90 -23.78
CA SER A 331 -6.84 11.40 -24.45
C SER A 331 -5.64 11.49 -23.49
N ALA A 332 -4.44 11.62 -24.04
CA ALA A 332 -3.24 11.78 -23.23
C ALA A 332 -3.30 13.04 -22.33
N GLU A 333 -3.77 14.17 -22.86
CA GLU A 333 -3.92 15.42 -22.09
C GLU A 333 -4.94 15.28 -20.96
N THR A 334 -6.14 14.79 -21.28
CA THR A 334 -7.22 14.62 -20.29
C THR A 334 -6.81 13.64 -19.18
N PHE A 335 -6.08 12.58 -19.50
CA PHE A 335 -5.57 11.67 -18.49
C PHE A 335 -4.61 12.37 -17.52
N LEU A 336 -3.64 13.13 -18.02
CA LEU A 336 -2.67 13.83 -17.16
C LEU A 336 -3.36 14.87 -16.28
N GLU A 337 -4.35 15.59 -16.80
CA GLU A 337 -5.19 16.49 -16.01
C GLU A 337 -5.97 15.75 -14.92
N THR A 338 -6.56 14.60 -15.25
CA THR A 338 -7.33 13.77 -14.32
C THR A 338 -6.42 13.22 -13.21
N LEU A 339 -5.24 12.71 -13.55
CA LEU A 339 -4.27 12.19 -12.59
C LEU A 339 -3.87 13.28 -11.56
N ILE A 340 -3.58 14.49 -12.03
CA ILE A 340 -3.25 15.62 -11.15
C ILE A 340 -4.45 16.03 -10.31
N SER A 341 -5.65 16.03 -10.90
CA SER A 341 -6.91 16.33 -10.20
C SER A 341 -7.19 15.33 -9.09
N ASP A 342 -7.04 14.02 -9.35
CA ASP A 342 -7.29 12.95 -8.38
C ASP A 342 -6.38 13.09 -7.16
N VAL A 343 -5.07 13.27 -7.38
CA VAL A 343 -4.10 13.54 -6.30
C VAL A 343 -4.51 14.78 -5.49
N THR A 344 -4.93 15.85 -6.18
CA THR A 344 -5.32 17.11 -5.54
C THR A 344 -6.58 16.94 -4.68
N VAL A 345 -7.58 16.22 -5.19
CA VAL A 345 -8.82 15.93 -4.46
C VAL A 345 -8.54 15.08 -3.23
N ASP A 346 -7.68 14.06 -3.34
CA ASP A 346 -7.31 13.21 -2.21
C ASP A 346 -6.53 13.95 -1.13
N VAL A 347 -5.59 14.82 -1.51
CA VAL A 347 -4.87 15.70 -0.57
C VAL A 347 -5.85 16.61 0.15
N ASN A 348 -6.79 17.24 -0.56
CA ASN A 348 -7.79 18.13 0.03
C ASN A 348 -8.73 17.39 1.00
N LYS A 349 -9.20 16.20 0.61
CA LYS A 349 -10.04 15.33 1.44
C LYS A 349 -9.31 14.92 2.71
N THR A 350 -8.08 14.43 2.58
CA THR A 350 -7.24 13.98 3.70
C THR A 350 -6.90 15.13 4.64
N THR A 351 -6.55 16.30 4.11
CA THR A 351 -6.26 17.51 4.90
C THR A 351 -7.48 17.97 5.69
N THR A 352 -8.65 18.02 5.04
CA THR A 352 -9.90 18.40 5.68
C THR A 352 -10.27 17.43 6.80
N SER A 353 -10.19 16.13 6.53
CA SER A 353 -10.43 15.09 7.55
C SER A 353 -9.44 15.20 8.72
N SER A 354 -8.14 15.35 8.43
CA SER A 354 -7.11 15.49 9.47
C SER A 354 -7.37 16.70 10.38
N ASN A 355 -7.69 17.86 9.79
CA ASN A 355 -8.04 19.07 10.55
C ASN A 355 -9.28 18.85 11.42
N ASN A 356 -10.32 18.22 10.88
CA ASN A 356 -11.54 17.92 11.63
C ASN A 356 -11.27 17.00 12.83
N TYR A 357 -10.49 15.92 12.64
CA TYR A 357 -10.15 15.00 13.73
C TYR A 357 -9.22 15.65 14.76
N SER A 358 -8.29 16.51 14.34
CA SER A 358 -7.44 17.29 15.25
C SER A 358 -8.27 18.24 16.12
N ASN A 359 -9.23 18.94 15.52
CA ASN A 359 -10.15 19.83 16.24
C ASN A 359 -11.03 19.05 17.23
N LEU A 360 -11.54 17.88 16.83
CA LEU A 360 -12.32 17.01 17.71
C LEU A 360 -11.48 16.48 18.88
N SER A 361 -10.26 16.03 18.61
CA SER A 361 -9.32 15.59 19.64
C SER A 361 -9.05 16.70 20.67
N THR A 362 -8.81 17.93 20.20
CA THR A 362 -8.61 19.10 21.05
C THR A 362 -9.85 19.41 21.89
N ALA A 363 -11.05 19.37 21.30
CA ALA A 363 -12.30 19.61 22.01
C ALA A 363 -12.53 18.57 23.12
N ILE A 364 -12.30 17.29 22.82
CA ILE A 364 -12.40 16.20 23.80
C ILE A 364 -11.36 16.36 24.91
N ALA A 365 -10.11 16.70 24.59
CA ALA A 365 -9.07 16.95 25.58
C ALA A 365 -9.41 18.12 26.52
N THR A 366 -9.95 19.21 25.97
CA THR A 366 -10.46 20.34 26.76
C THR A 366 -11.60 19.92 27.66
N GLN A 367 -12.57 19.14 27.16
CA GLN A 367 -13.68 18.63 27.96
C GLN A 367 -13.21 17.70 29.09
N ARG A 368 -12.25 16.80 28.82
CA ARG A 368 -11.63 15.95 29.84
C ARG A 368 -10.97 16.78 30.93
N THR A 369 -10.22 17.81 30.53
CA THR A 369 -9.55 18.73 31.47
C THR A 369 -10.57 19.56 32.24
N SER A 370 -11.70 19.94 31.64
CA SER A 370 -12.76 20.66 32.35
C SER A 370 -13.47 19.81 33.41
N VAL A 371 -13.53 18.49 33.24
CA VAL A 371 -14.17 17.57 34.21
C VAL A 371 -13.18 17.05 35.25
N SER A 372 -11.95 16.74 34.83
CA SER A 372 -10.89 16.16 35.69
C SER A 372 -9.93 17.21 36.24
N GLY A 373 -10.04 18.45 35.76
CA GLY A 373 -9.26 19.58 36.22
C GLY A 373 -9.74 20.03 37.59
N VAL A 374 -8.78 20.38 38.43
CA VAL A 374 -9.03 20.98 39.73
C VAL A 374 -8.75 22.47 39.58
N ASP A 375 -9.69 23.31 40.00
CA ASP A 375 -9.46 24.75 40.09
C ASP A 375 -8.66 25.02 41.38
N GLU A 376 -7.40 25.46 41.24
CA GLU A 376 -6.51 25.73 42.37
C GLU A 376 -7.08 26.78 43.32
N ASP A 377 -7.86 27.74 42.81
CA ASP A 377 -8.49 28.76 43.64
C ASP A 377 -9.65 28.17 44.45
N GLU A 378 -10.42 27.26 43.86
CA GLU A 378 -11.50 26.55 44.55
C GLU A 378 -10.95 25.55 45.60
N GLU A 379 -9.86 24.84 45.27
CA GLU A 379 -9.19 23.98 46.25
C GLU A 379 -8.55 24.80 47.38
N ALA A 380 -7.90 25.92 47.10
CA ALA A 380 -7.34 26.81 48.13
C ALA A 380 -8.45 27.38 49.03
N MET A 381 -9.59 27.80 48.46
CA MET A 381 -10.72 28.28 49.23
C MET A 381 -11.33 27.18 50.10
N ASN A 382 -11.47 25.97 49.57
CA ASN A 382 -11.92 24.80 50.33
C ASN A 382 -10.94 24.44 51.45
N LEU A 383 -9.63 24.52 51.19
CA LEU A 383 -8.58 24.26 52.18
C LEU A 383 -8.66 25.28 53.32
N ILE A 384 -8.80 26.58 53.02
CA ILE A 384 -9.03 27.63 54.03
C ILE A 384 -10.32 27.36 54.83
N LYS A 385 -11.40 26.96 54.15
CA LYS A 385 -12.68 26.62 54.80
C LYS A 385 -12.53 25.43 55.74
N PHE A 386 -11.87 24.35 55.32
CA PHE A 386 -11.61 23.17 56.16
C PHE A 386 -10.67 23.49 57.32
N GLN A 387 -9.65 24.33 57.11
CA GLN A 387 -8.76 24.80 58.16
C GLN A 387 -9.52 25.63 59.21
N ASN A 388 -10.41 26.52 58.79
CA ASN A 388 -11.27 27.28 59.69
C ASN A 388 -12.26 26.38 60.44
N ALA A 389 -12.89 25.43 59.76
CA ALA A 389 -13.78 24.45 60.38
C ALA A 389 -13.05 23.59 61.42
N TYR A 390 -11.82 23.15 61.13
CA TYR A 390 -10.97 22.41 62.07
C TYR A 390 -10.59 23.25 63.29
N ASN A 391 -10.23 24.52 63.09
CA ASN A 391 -9.94 25.46 64.18
C ASN A 391 -11.16 25.72 65.06
N LEU A 392 -12.35 25.85 64.47
CA LEU A 392 -13.62 25.98 65.20
C LEU A 392 -13.98 24.72 65.98
N ALA A 393 -13.84 23.53 65.38
CA ALA A 393 -14.05 22.26 66.06
C ALA A 393 -13.08 22.08 67.24
N SER A 394 -11.81 22.45 67.06
CA SER A 394 -10.78 22.42 68.12
C SER A 394 -11.12 23.37 69.27
N LYS A 395 -11.63 24.58 68.97
CA LYS A 395 -12.15 25.50 69.99
C LYS A 395 -13.38 24.95 70.70
N MET A 396 -14.31 24.33 69.98
CA MET A 396 -15.49 23.70 70.59
C MET A 396 -15.10 22.56 71.53
N ILE A 397 -14.12 21.74 71.15
CA ILE A 397 -13.55 20.70 72.03
C ILE A 397 -12.87 21.33 73.24
N SER A 398 -12.13 22.42 73.06
CA SER A 398 -11.48 23.14 74.17
C SER A 398 -12.51 23.70 75.15
N VAL A 399 -13.57 24.36 74.66
CA VAL A 399 -14.67 24.87 75.49
C VAL A 399 -15.43 23.74 76.17
N MET A 400 -15.68 22.62 75.48
CA MET A 400 -16.24 21.41 76.10
C MET A 400 -15.32 20.87 77.20
N SER A 401 -14.01 20.84 76.97
CA SER A 401 -13.01 20.42 77.96
C SER A 401 -13.01 21.36 79.16
N GLU A 402 -13.09 22.67 78.96
CA GLU A 402 -13.21 23.67 80.04
C GLU A 402 -14.53 23.52 80.81
N MET A 403 -15.65 23.25 80.13
CA MET A 403 -16.91 22.96 80.79
C MET A 403 -16.83 21.67 81.62
N TYR A 404 -16.20 20.62 81.09
CA TYR A 404 -15.95 19.38 81.85
C TYR A 404 -15.05 19.64 83.05
N ASP A 405 -13.99 20.42 82.89
CA ASP A 405 -13.08 20.81 83.97
C ASP A 405 -13.83 21.61 85.05
N LYS A 406 -14.63 22.60 84.66
CA LYS A 406 -15.50 23.37 85.57
C LYS A 406 -16.49 22.48 86.32
N LEU A 407 -17.16 21.57 85.60
CA LEU A 407 -18.15 20.65 86.18
C LEU A 407 -17.50 19.66 87.14
N ILE A 408 -16.32 19.12 86.82
CA ILE A 408 -15.66 18.08 87.63
C ILE A 408 -14.86 18.68 88.78
N ASN A 409 -14.08 19.74 88.52
CA ASN A 409 -13.11 20.29 89.46
C ASN A 409 -13.59 21.54 90.21
N GLU A 410 -14.64 22.23 89.78
CA GLU A 410 -15.14 23.45 90.45
C GLU A 410 -16.59 23.36 90.99
N THR A 411 -17.37 22.30 90.72
CA THR A 411 -18.71 22.14 91.36
C THR A 411 -18.70 21.33 92.66
N GLY A 412 -17.56 20.72 93.00
CA GLY A 412 -17.35 19.95 94.23
C GLY A 412 -16.40 20.60 95.24
N VAL A 413 -15.95 21.83 95.00
CA VAL A 413 -15.15 22.59 95.96
C VAL A 413 -16.10 23.43 96.80
N VAL A 414 -16.18 23.09 98.08
CA VAL A 414 -17.02 23.71 99.12
C VAL A 414 -16.71 25.20 99.29
#